data_AF-A0A7Y2CF06-F1
#
_entry.id   AF-A0A7Y2CF06-F1
#
_cell.length_a   1.000
_cell.length_b   1.000
_cell.length_c   1.000
_cell.angle_alpha   90.00
_cell.angle_beta   90.00
_cell.angle_gamma   90.00
#
_symmetry.space_group_name_H-M   'P 1'
#
loop_
_entity.id
_entity.type
_entity.pdbx_description
1 polymer ?
#
loop_
_entity_poly.entity_id
_entity_poly.type
_entity_poly.pdbx_seq_one_letter_code
_entity_poly.pdbx_strand_id
1 'polypeptide(L)'
;MTNKYILFPIAALGLIVSACEHTAAPEPEASAKPMVEAMVAETQGNSSNISIGIVNGAPKFVGESSVTCNPNGQCGNSSGISLNGISGDIDLSHFPAGDVALSISIGDDAYNAGWRFPSDPFQAVAMIIYPQTGPKPTPVFGAGSWPTAEFGAPAVSSDLKTLTFTDKDDDTETYEYSVAINGPSGRVVLDPKVQNGGVGNR
;
A
#
# COMPACT_ATOMS: atom_id res chain seq x y z
N MET A 1 9.20 -6.08 -87.53
CA MET A 1 10.61 -6.51 -87.47
C MET A 1 10.77 -7.19 -86.11
N THR A 2 10.88 -8.51 -85.91
CA THR A 2 11.75 -9.57 -86.47
C THR A 2 12.59 -10.11 -85.31
N ASN A 3 12.27 -11.35 -84.88
CA ASN A 3 13.15 -12.39 -84.33
C ASN A 3 13.92 -12.15 -83.02
N LYS A 4 14.40 -13.14 -82.29
CA LYS A 4 14.19 -14.59 -82.05
C LYS A 4 15.31 -14.92 -81.03
N TYR A 5 15.02 -15.82 -80.08
CA TYR A 5 15.84 -16.85 -79.40
C TYR A 5 17.39 -16.72 -79.37
N ILE A 6 18.10 -17.20 -78.33
CA ILE A 6 18.60 -18.60 -78.27
C ILE A 6 19.41 -18.86 -76.97
N LEU A 7 19.13 -20.02 -76.36
CA LEU A 7 19.92 -21.05 -75.62
C LEU A 7 20.97 -20.75 -74.50
N PHE A 8 20.78 -21.54 -73.42
CA PHE A 8 21.68 -22.21 -72.43
C PHE A 8 23.08 -22.67 -72.91
N PRO A 9 24.05 -23.20 -72.08
CA PRO A 9 23.97 -23.76 -70.71
C PRO A 9 25.19 -23.44 -69.77
N ILE A 10 25.26 -24.01 -68.56
CA ILE A 10 26.44 -24.76 -68.04
C ILE A 10 26.10 -25.38 -66.66
N ALA A 11 26.45 -26.66 -66.53
CA ALA A 11 26.26 -27.55 -65.39
C ALA A 11 27.39 -27.45 -64.36
N ALA A 12 27.13 -27.87 -63.11
CA ALA A 12 27.92 -28.89 -62.42
C ALA A 12 27.37 -29.23 -61.01
N LEU A 13 27.11 -30.54 -60.81
CA LEU A 13 27.36 -31.41 -59.65
C LEU A 13 27.10 -30.84 -58.24
N GLY A 14 26.18 -31.39 -57.44
CA GLY A 14 26.17 -32.75 -56.89
C GLY A 14 26.32 -32.60 -55.35
N LEU A 15 25.46 -33.14 -54.48
CA LEU A 15 25.61 -34.47 -53.91
C LEU A 15 24.44 -34.79 -52.95
N ILE A 16 23.92 -36.01 -53.07
CA ILE A 16 23.28 -36.92 -52.09
C ILE A 16 22.00 -36.47 -51.34
N VAL A 17 20.90 -37.12 -51.76
CA VAL A 17 19.71 -37.43 -50.97
C VAL A 17 19.96 -38.74 -50.22
N SER A 18 19.63 -38.80 -48.92
CA SER A 18 19.19 -40.06 -48.30
C SER A 18 18.46 -39.81 -46.98
N ALA A 19 17.44 -40.65 -46.76
CA ALA A 19 16.73 -40.92 -45.50
C ALA A 19 15.78 -39.81 -45.01
N CYS A 20 14.59 -40.09 -44.48
CA CYS A 20 13.81 -41.31 -44.29
C CYS A 20 12.40 -40.84 -43.93
N GLU A 21 11.38 -41.55 -44.41
CA GLU A 21 9.99 -41.34 -43.99
C GLU A 21 9.85 -41.66 -42.49
N HIS A 22 9.25 -40.74 -41.73
CA HIS A 22 8.57 -41.10 -40.49
C HIS A 22 7.34 -40.23 -40.31
N THR A 23 6.20 -40.82 -40.66
CA THR A 23 4.86 -40.32 -40.34
C THR A 23 4.67 -40.44 -38.83
N ALA A 24 4.81 -39.33 -38.10
CA ALA A 24 4.36 -39.23 -36.72
C ALA A 24 3.00 -38.53 -36.71
N ALA A 25 1.99 -39.21 -36.15
CA ALA A 25 0.67 -38.67 -35.89
C ALA A 25 0.77 -37.44 -34.95
N PRO A 26 -0.15 -36.46 -35.02
CA PRO A 26 -0.15 -35.35 -34.08
C PRO A 26 -0.44 -35.88 -32.66
N GLU A 27 0.48 -35.63 -31.73
CA GLU A 27 0.27 -35.80 -30.29
C GLU A 27 -0.93 -34.96 -29.83
N PRO A 28 -1.78 -35.46 -28.90
CA PRO A 28 -2.81 -34.63 -28.30
C PRO A 28 -2.13 -33.51 -27.49
N GLU A 29 -2.57 -32.27 -27.74
CA GLU A 29 -2.13 -31.09 -27.00
C GLU A 29 -2.22 -31.34 -25.49
N ALA A 30 -1.06 -31.47 -24.85
CA ALA A 30 -0.95 -31.45 -23.41
C ALA A 30 -1.43 -30.07 -22.94
N SER A 31 -2.68 -30.02 -22.47
CA SER A 31 -3.22 -28.90 -21.72
C SER A 31 -2.38 -28.74 -20.46
N ALA A 32 -1.33 -27.94 -20.57
CA ALA A 32 -0.57 -27.46 -19.43
C ALA A 32 -1.53 -26.61 -18.60
N LYS A 33 -2.10 -27.22 -17.56
CA LYS A 33 -2.71 -26.50 -16.44
C LYS A 33 -1.73 -25.40 -16.05
N PRO A 34 -2.16 -24.14 -15.85
CA PRO A 34 -1.29 -23.16 -15.25
C PRO A 34 -0.88 -23.75 -13.90
N MET A 35 0.43 -23.97 -13.73
CA MET A 35 1.00 -24.10 -12.40
C MET A 35 0.60 -22.82 -11.70
N VAL A 36 -0.36 -22.95 -10.78
CA VAL A 36 -0.58 -21.96 -9.76
C VAL A 36 0.76 -21.93 -9.04
N GLU A 37 1.60 -20.95 -9.38
CA GLU A 37 2.57 -20.43 -8.42
C GLU A 37 1.73 -20.14 -7.21
N ALA A 38 1.87 -21.03 -6.22
CA ALA A 38 1.42 -20.76 -4.89
C ALA A 38 2.02 -19.40 -4.56
N MET A 39 1.16 -18.38 -4.54
CA MET A 39 1.43 -17.09 -3.95
C MET A 39 2.03 -17.42 -2.59
N VAL A 40 3.35 -17.31 -2.52
CA VAL A 40 4.11 -17.50 -1.31
C VAL A 40 3.46 -16.52 -0.34
N ALA A 41 2.91 -17.05 0.75
CA ALA A 41 2.38 -16.23 1.82
C ALA A 41 3.40 -15.13 2.09
N GLU A 42 3.01 -13.88 1.84
CA GLU A 42 3.79 -12.71 2.24
C GLU A 42 4.24 -12.98 3.67
N THR A 43 5.54 -13.13 3.86
CA THR A 43 6.21 -13.07 5.16
C THR A 43 5.51 -11.96 5.92
N GLN A 44 4.96 -12.24 7.11
CA GLN A 44 4.18 -11.26 7.87
C GLN A 44 4.87 -9.88 7.82
N GLY A 45 4.33 -9.00 6.98
CA GLY A 45 4.92 -7.69 6.72
C GLY A 45 4.95 -6.91 8.03
N ASN A 46 5.93 -6.02 8.18
CA ASN A 46 5.92 -5.12 9.32
C ASN A 46 4.58 -4.38 9.31
N SER A 47 3.88 -4.36 10.43
CA SER A 47 2.56 -3.73 10.50
C SER A 47 2.41 -2.90 11.74
N SER A 48 1.78 -1.74 11.58
CA SER A 48 1.43 -0.84 12.67
C SER A 48 -0.06 -0.52 12.59
N ASN A 49 -0.76 -0.73 13.70
CA ASN A 49 -2.20 -0.63 13.80
C ASN A 49 -2.58 0.40 14.85
N ILE A 50 -3.56 1.24 14.53
CA ILE A 50 -4.17 2.20 15.44
C ILE A 50 -5.66 1.93 15.51
N SER A 51 -6.23 2.09 16.70
CA SER A 51 -7.67 2.00 16.93
C SER A 51 -8.26 3.35 17.32
N ILE A 52 -9.40 3.67 16.72
CA ILE A 52 -10.27 4.80 17.08
C ILE A 52 -11.48 4.25 17.84
N GLY A 53 -11.75 4.76 19.04
CA GLY A 53 -12.93 4.39 19.84
C GLY A 53 -13.64 5.63 20.38
N ILE A 54 -14.69 5.43 21.16
CA ILE A 54 -15.42 6.52 21.82
C ILE A 54 -14.90 6.71 23.25
N VAL A 55 -14.40 7.91 23.54
CA VAL A 55 -13.99 8.31 24.88
C VAL A 55 -14.72 9.59 25.25
N ASN A 56 -15.48 9.55 26.36
CA ASN A 56 -16.32 10.67 26.80
C ASN A 56 -17.27 11.18 25.72
N GLY A 57 -17.88 10.27 24.96
CA GLY A 57 -18.87 10.59 23.93
C GLY A 57 -18.31 11.13 22.61
N ALA A 58 -16.99 11.22 22.46
CA ALA A 58 -16.34 11.68 21.24
C ALA A 58 -15.35 10.62 20.73
N PRO A 59 -15.16 10.51 19.40
CA PRO A 59 -14.15 9.62 18.84
C PRO A 59 -12.74 10.11 19.19
N LYS A 60 -11.86 9.19 19.59
CA LYS A 60 -10.45 9.42 19.91
C LYS A 60 -9.61 8.21 19.51
N PHE A 61 -8.30 8.41 19.36
CA PHE A 61 -7.37 7.28 19.34
C PHE A 61 -7.36 6.61 20.73
N VAL A 62 -7.46 5.29 20.75
CA VAL A 62 -7.61 4.50 22.00
C VAL A 62 -6.56 3.40 22.17
N GLY A 63 -5.78 3.11 21.13
CA GLY A 63 -4.72 2.12 21.23
C GLY A 63 -3.89 2.00 19.96
N GLU A 64 -2.65 1.58 20.14
CA GLU A 64 -1.70 1.26 19.09
C GLU A 64 -1.13 -0.14 19.32
N SER A 65 -0.80 -0.81 18.25
CA SER A 65 0.00 -2.03 18.28
C SER A 65 0.87 -2.10 17.05
N SER A 66 2.04 -2.68 17.20
CA SER A 66 2.97 -2.84 16.09
C SER A 66 3.67 -4.17 16.18
N VAL A 67 3.83 -4.81 15.02
CA VAL A 67 4.55 -6.07 14.86
C VAL A 67 5.57 -5.87 13.78
N THR A 68 6.83 -6.05 14.14
CA THR A 68 7.97 -5.85 13.23
C THR A 68 8.85 -7.06 13.26
N CYS A 69 9.11 -7.64 12.09
CA CYS A 69 9.92 -8.83 11.91
C CYS A 69 11.27 -8.44 11.31
N ASN A 70 12.36 -8.80 11.99
CA ASN A 70 13.69 -8.63 11.39
C ASN A 70 13.89 -9.61 10.22
N PRO A 71 14.88 -9.38 9.33
CA PRO A 71 15.17 -10.30 8.21
C PRO A 71 15.51 -11.75 8.63
N ASN A 72 15.81 -11.98 9.91
CA ASN A 72 16.07 -13.30 10.49
C ASN A 72 14.78 -13.98 11.00
N GLY A 73 13.60 -13.41 10.73
CA GLY A 73 12.30 -13.96 11.09
C GLY A 73 11.91 -13.78 12.57
N GLN A 74 12.65 -12.97 13.34
CA GLN A 74 12.28 -12.65 14.72
C GLN A 74 11.38 -11.42 14.73
N CYS A 75 10.14 -11.61 15.17
CA CYS A 75 9.19 -10.53 15.31
C CYS A 75 9.17 -10.00 16.75
N GLY A 76 9.26 -8.68 16.89
CA GLY A 76 9.17 -7.95 18.15
C GLY A 76 8.18 -6.79 18.07
N ASN A 77 7.87 -6.22 19.22
CA ASN A 77 7.03 -5.03 19.33
C ASN A 77 7.92 -3.79 19.26
N SER A 78 8.22 -3.29 18.06
CA SER A 78 8.75 -1.94 17.86
C SER A 78 7.70 -1.14 17.09
N SER A 79 7.41 0.11 17.49
CA SER A 79 6.30 0.90 16.95
C SER A 79 6.78 1.86 15.87
N GLY A 80 6.30 1.68 14.64
CA GLY A 80 6.48 2.63 13.53
C GLY A 80 5.42 3.71 13.44
N ILE A 81 4.38 3.63 14.28
CA ILE A 81 3.43 4.70 14.51
C ILE A 81 3.24 4.85 16.01
N SER A 82 3.30 6.08 16.53
CA SER A 82 3.05 6.37 17.95
C SER A 82 1.90 7.33 18.19
N LEU A 83 1.09 7.02 19.20
CA LEU A 83 -0.01 7.80 19.78
C LEU A 83 0.43 8.62 21.00
N ASN A 84 1.65 8.40 21.51
CA ASN A 84 2.11 9.11 22.70
C ASN A 84 2.36 10.58 22.34
N GLY A 85 1.62 11.48 23.01
CA GLY A 85 1.47 12.91 22.70
C GLY A 85 2.73 13.79 22.82
N ILE A 86 3.92 13.20 22.85
CA ILE A 86 5.19 13.91 22.64
C ILE A 86 5.59 13.85 21.15
N SER A 87 5.36 12.71 20.49
CA SER A 87 5.61 12.55 19.05
C SER A 87 4.31 12.43 18.27
N GLY A 88 3.33 11.57 18.58
CA GLY A 88 2.11 11.52 17.73
C GLY A 88 2.43 11.35 16.23
N ASP A 89 3.57 10.72 15.95
CA ASP A 89 4.25 10.72 14.66
C ASP A 89 4.37 9.28 14.17
N ILE A 90 4.50 9.16 12.86
CA ILE A 90 5.03 8.01 12.14
C ILE A 90 6.54 8.24 12.08
N ASP A 91 7.26 7.59 12.98
CA ASP A 91 8.73 7.54 12.96
C ASP A 91 9.11 6.15 12.47
N LEU A 92 9.60 6.11 11.24
CA LEU A 92 9.99 4.86 10.63
C LEU A 92 11.51 4.65 10.62
N SER A 93 12.31 5.54 11.21
CA SER A 93 13.78 5.65 11.03
C SER A 93 14.65 4.43 11.36
N HIS A 94 14.03 3.35 11.83
CA HIS A 94 14.68 2.09 12.18
C HIS A 94 14.09 0.90 11.41
N PHE A 95 13.22 1.11 10.43
CA PHE A 95 12.69 0.06 9.57
C PHE A 95 13.52 -0.03 8.27
N PRO A 96 13.39 -1.15 7.54
CA PRO A 96 13.82 -1.22 6.15
C PRO A 96 12.75 -0.55 5.26
N ALA A 97 13.20 0.21 4.26
CA ALA A 97 12.35 0.85 3.26
C ALA A 97 11.31 -0.11 2.65
N GLY A 98 10.04 0.33 2.60
CA GLY A 98 9.00 -0.33 1.79
C GLY A 98 8.26 -1.50 2.44
N ASP A 99 8.43 -1.71 3.75
CA ASP A 99 7.96 -2.94 4.41
C ASP A 99 6.87 -2.74 5.47
N VAL A 100 6.50 -1.50 5.81
CA VAL A 100 5.53 -1.22 6.89
C VAL A 100 4.13 -0.93 6.36
N ALA A 101 3.17 -1.80 6.65
CA ALA A 101 1.75 -1.55 6.46
C ALA A 101 1.15 -0.80 7.66
N LEU A 102 0.64 0.40 7.42
CA LEU A 102 -0.05 1.23 8.40
C LEU A 102 -1.56 1.00 8.28
N SER A 103 -2.23 0.74 9.40
CA SER A 103 -3.66 0.49 9.46
C SER A 103 -4.30 1.28 10.59
N ILE A 104 -5.40 1.97 10.30
CA ILE A 104 -6.19 2.71 11.28
C ILE A 104 -7.61 2.16 11.21
N SER A 105 -8.10 1.62 12.31
CA SER A 105 -9.40 0.98 12.39
C SER A 105 -10.35 1.71 13.33
N ILE A 106 -11.60 1.83 12.94
CA ILE A 106 -12.68 2.29 13.80
C ILE A 106 -13.16 1.09 14.62
N GLY A 107 -13.02 1.19 15.94
CA GLY A 107 -13.50 0.22 16.91
C GLY A 107 -15.01 0.05 16.84
N ASP A 108 -15.51 -1.10 17.29
CA ASP A 108 -16.92 -1.46 17.17
C ASP A 108 -17.85 -0.46 17.86
N ASP A 109 -17.43 0.13 18.97
CA ASP A 109 -18.18 1.16 19.68
C ASP A 109 -18.39 2.42 18.82
N ALA A 110 -17.32 2.96 18.22
CA ALA A 110 -17.39 4.10 17.33
C ALA A 110 -18.11 3.76 16.01
N TYR A 111 -17.86 2.57 15.46
CA TYR A 111 -18.51 2.11 14.24
C TYR A 111 -20.03 1.95 14.46
N ASN A 112 -20.45 1.34 15.55
CA ASN A 112 -21.87 1.19 15.88
C ASN A 112 -22.53 2.53 16.22
N ALA A 113 -21.75 3.51 16.70
CA ALA A 113 -22.21 4.90 16.87
C ALA A 113 -22.30 5.70 15.55
N GLY A 114 -22.03 5.08 14.40
CA GLY A 114 -22.19 5.69 13.07
C GLY A 114 -20.95 6.39 12.51
N TRP A 115 -19.79 6.23 13.15
CA TRP A 115 -18.53 6.78 12.62
C TRP A 115 -17.94 5.90 11.52
N ARG A 116 -17.53 6.53 10.40
CA ARG A 116 -16.95 5.87 9.23
C ARG A 116 -15.80 6.70 8.67
N PHE A 117 -14.85 6.07 8.00
CA PHE A 117 -13.95 6.81 7.12
C PHE A 117 -14.72 7.40 5.93
N PRO A 118 -14.27 8.54 5.38
CA PRO A 118 -14.67 8.98 4.05
C PRO A 118 -14.42 7.90 3.01
N SER A 119 -15.32 7.77 2.04
CA SER A 119 -15.16 6.79 0.95
C SER A 119 -14.00 7.12 0.01
N ASP A 120 -13.62 8.40 -0.08
CA ASP A 120 -12.37 8.81 -0.71
C ASP A 120 -11.22 8.68 0.32
N PRO A 121 -10.27 7.76 0.13
CA PRO A 121 -9.17 7.56 1.08
C PRO A 121 -8.29 8.79 1.28
N PHE A 122 -8.14 9.63 0.25
CA PHE A 122 -7.36 10.86 0.37
C PHE A 122 -8.07 11.94 1.19
N GLN A 123 -9.38 11.78 1.44
CA GLN A 123 -10.11 12.57 2.42
C GLN A 123 -10.05 11.97 3.82
N ALA A 124 -9.60 10.73 3.99
CA ALA A 124 -9.52 10.06 5.28
C ALA A 124 -8.24 10.38 6.05
N VAL A 125 -7.14 10.69 5.36
CA VAL A 125 -5.84 10.94 5.99
C VAL A 125 -5.09 12.08 5.34
N ALA A 126 -4.38 12.84 6.17
CA ALA A 126 -3.43 13.86 5.78
C ALA A 126 -2.10 13.60 6.51
N MET A 127 -0.99 13.93 5.84
CA MET A 127 0.36 13.73 6.37
C MET A 127 1.20 14.98 6.15
N ILE A 128 2.13 15.22 7.05
CA ILE A 128 3.12 16.28 6.93
C ILE A 128 4.43 15.85 7.57
N ILE A 129 5.56 16.30 7.04
CA ILE A 129 6.89 16.03 7.60
C ILE A 129 7.00 16.59 9.03
N TYR A 130 7.83 16.02 9.90
CA TYR A 130 8.08 16.47 11.26
C TYR A 130 9.59 16.46 11.55
N PRO A 131 10.15 17.43 12.32
CA PRO A 131 9.47 18.52 13.03
C PRO A 131 9.04 19.69 12.15
N GLN A 132 7.84 20.20 12.43
CA GLN A 132 7.38 21.46 11.83
C GLN A 132 7.99 22.66 12.56
N THR A 133 8.55 23.60 11.81
CA THR A 133 9.02 24.88 12.36
C THR A 133 7.87 25.90 12.34
N GLY A 134 7.52 26.46 13.50
CA GLY A 134 6.46 27.46 13.62
C GLY A 134 5.13 26.91 14.14
N PRO A 135 4.00 27.62 13.91
CA PRO A 135 2.70 27.19 14.42
C PRO A 135 2.28 25.87 13.78
N LYS A 136 1.56 25.05 14.55
CA LYS A 136 1.05 23.76 14.08
C LYS A 136 0.20 23.96 12.82
N PRO A 137 0.54 23.30 11.70
CA PRO A 137 -0.18 23.48 10.45
C PRO A 137 -1.55 22.81 10.49
N THR A 138 -2.50 23.39 9.75
CA THR A 138 -3.81 22.78 9.53
C THR A 138 -3.65 21.56 8.62
N PRO A 139 -4.22 20.39 8.95
CA PRO A 139 -4.18 19.22 8.07
C PRO A 139 -4.81 19.52 6.71
N VAL A 140 -4.10 19.18 5.64
CA VAL A 140 -4.57 19.34 4.25
C VAL A 140 -4.88 17.97 3.66
N PHE A 141 -6.15 17.71 3.39
CA PHE A 141 -6.64 16.46 2.81
C PHE A 141 -6.74 16.55 1.29
N GLY A 142 -6.51 15.43 0.62
CA GLY A 142 -6.67 15.28 -0.82
C GLY A 142 -5.43 14.72 -1.51
N ALA A 143 -5.64 14.11 -2.67
CA ALA A 143 -4.58 13.40 -3.40
C ALA A 143 -3.40 14.31 -3.79
N GLY A 144 -3.65 15.59 -4.06
CA GLY A 144 -2.61 16.57 -4.40
C GLY A 144 -1.69 16.97 -3.24
N SER A 145 -2.07 16.66 -2.00
CA SER A 145 -1.27 16.92 -0.79
C SER A 145 -0.68 15.63 -0.20
N TRP A 146 -0.92 14.49 -0.82
CA TRP A 146 -0.41 13.21 -0.35
C TRP A 146 1.06 13.02 -0.74
N PRO A 147 1.95 12.63 0.21
CA PRO A 147 3.36 12.37 -0.08
C PRO A 147 3.55 11.05 -0.85
N THR A 148 3.29 11.05 -2.17
CA THR A 148 3.31 9.84 -3.01
C THR A 148 4.68 9.20 -3.21
N ALA A 149 5.76 9.96 -2.99
CA ALA A 149 7.12 9.45 -3.04
C ALA A 149 7.38 8.49 -1.87
N GLU A 150 6.85 8.86 -0.70
CA GLU A 150 7.10 8.26 0.60
C GLU A 150 6.09 7.15 0.91
N PHE A 151 4.82 7.33 0.49
CA PHE A 151 3.75 6.40 0.83
C PHE A 151 2.98 5.88 -0.39
N GLY A 152 2.50 4.65 -0.26
CA GLY A 152 1.40 4.07 -1.01
C GLY A 152 0.17 4.96 -1.00
N ALA A 153 -0.65 4.86 -2.05
CA ALA A 153 -1.96 5.50 -2.02
C ALA A 153 -2.76 4.91 -0.85
N PRO A 154 -3.44 5.73 -0.04
CA PRO A 154 -4.29 5.22 1.01
C PRO A 154 -5.48 4.48 0.42
N ALA A 155 -5.96 3.50 1.15
CA ALA A 155 -7.14 2.71 0.83
C ALA A 155 -8.09 2.69 2.02
N VAL A 156 -9.39 2.72 1.75
CA VAL A 156 -10.43 2.54 2.76
C VAL A 156 -11.18 1.26 2.43
N SER A 157 -11.40 0.42 3.44
CA SER A 157 -12.16 -0.82 3.31
C SER A 157 -13.60 -0.54 2.84
N SER A 158 -14.23 -1.53 2.21
CA SER A 158 -15.58 -1.37 1.65
C SER A 158 -16.66 -1.08 2.69
N ASP A 159 -16.45 -1.51 3.93
CA ASP A 159 -17.31 -1.19 5.08
C ASP A 159 -16.96 0.18 5.72
N LEU A 160 -15.98 0.89 5.18
CA LEU A 160 -15.48 2.19 5.64
C LEU A 160 -14.95 2.17 7.08
N LYS A 161 -14.52 0.99 7.57
CA LYS A 161 -14.08 0.77 8.95
C LYS A 161 -12.56 0.84 9.12
N THR A 162 -11.82 0.55 8.06
CA THR A 162 -10.36 0.48 8.10
C THR A 162 -9.77 1.35 7.01
N LEU A 163 -8.78 2.16 7.37
CA LEU A 163 -7.92 2.92 6.49
C LEU A 163 -6.54 2.26 6.49
N THR A 164 -5.96 2.02 5.32
CA THR A 164 -4.61 1.49 5.19
C THR A 164 -3.76 2.31 4.24
N PHE A 165 -2.45 2.32 4.47
CA PHE A 165 -1.44 2.83 3.56
C PHE A 165 -0.11 2.16 3.90
N THR A 166 0.80 2.11 2.95
CA THR A 166 2.09 1.44 3.11
C THR A 166 3.19 2.47 2.95
N ASP A 167 4.20 2.39 3.79
CA ASP A 167 5.45 3.09 3.54
C ASP A 167 6.17 2.53 2.29
N LYS A 168 6.89 3.37 1.55
CA LYS A 168 7.59 3.00 0.30
C LYS A 168 9.07 3.34 0.29
N ASP A 169 9.50 4.32 1.06
CA ASP A 169 10.83 4.92 0.92
C ASP A 169 11.70 4.65 2.14
N ASP A 170 12.98 4.97 2.05
CA ASP A 170 13.96 4.78 3.12
C ASP A 170 13.76 5.84 4.21
N ASP A 171 13.73 5.36 5.46
CA ASP A 171 13.05 5.97 6.60
C ASP A 171 13.73 7.22 7.21
N THR A 172 14.12 8.17 6.38
CA THR A 172 14.95 9.31 6.80
C THR A 172 14.14 10.45 7.44
N GLU A 173 12.82 10.46 7.25
CA GLU A 173 11.93 11.52 7.72
C GLU A 173 10.88 10.98 8.70
N THR A 174 10.51 11.80 9.66
CA THR A 174 9.37 11.55 10.56
C THR A 174 8.14 12.27 10.02
N TYR A 175 6.94 11.70 10.16
CA TYR A 175 5.71 12.31 9.69
C TYR A 175 4.67 12.45 10.80
N GLU A 176 3.99 13.59 10.84
CA GLU A 176 2.77 13.74 11.61
C GLU A 176 1.56 13.41 10.72
N TYR A 177 0.56 12.73 11.28
CA TYR A 177 -0.65 12.36 10.55
C TYR A 177 -1.92 12.87 11.23
N SER A 178 -2.93 13.11 10.42
CA SER A 178 -4.27 13.48 10.87
C SER A 178 -5.31 12.63 10.16
N VAL A 179 -6.34 12.23 10.89
CA VAL A 179 -7.34 11.28 10.43
C VAL A 179 -8.71 11.92 10.46
N ALA A 180 -9.40 11.92 9.33
CA ALA A 180 -10.78 12.37 9.26
C ALA A 180 -11.76 11.19 9.27
N ILE A 181 -12.80 11.32 10.08
CA ILE A 181 -13.93 10.39 10.10
C ILE A 181 -15.25 11.18 10.03
N ASN A 182 -16.22 10.61 9.33
CA ASN A 182 -17.58 11.12 9.22
C ASN A 182 -18.45 10.43 10.27
N GLY A 183 -19.23 11.20 11.00
CA GLY A 183 -20.18 10.66 11.97
C GLY A 183 -21.54 11.33 11.90
N PRO A 184 -22.44 10.96 12.82
CA PRO A 184 -23.82 11.46 12.84
C PRO A 184 -23.94 12.98 12.94
N SER A 185 -22.96 13.64 13.56
CA SER A 185 -22.93 15.10 13.77
C SER A 185 -22.02 15.83 12.78
N GLY A 186 -21.52 15.12 11.75
CA GLY A 186 -20.61 15.66 10.74
C GLY A 186 -19.20 15.08 10.82
N ARG A 187 -18.29 15.68 10.07
CA ARG A 187 -16.89 15.28 9.97
C ARG A 187 -16.09 15.79 11.17
N VAL A 188 -15.23 14.95 11.72
CA VAL A 188 -14.23 15.32 12.71
C VAL A 188 -12.84 14.95 12.21
N VAL A 189 -11.83 15.70 12.68
CA VAL A 189 -10.42 15.41 12.43
C VAL A 189 -9.78 15.06 13.76
N LEU A 190 -9.18 13.88 13.80
CA LEU A 190 -8.39 13.35 14.91
C LEU A 190 -6.93 13.56 14.60
N ASP A 191 -6.20 14.03 15.61
CA ASP A 191 -4.80 14.37 15.51
C ASP A 191 -4.10 13.85 16.78
N PRO A 192 -3.05 13.02 16.67
CA PRO A 192 -2.42 12.40 17.82
C PRO A 192 -1.79 13.38 18.81
N LYS A 193 -1.32 14.55 18.34
CA LYS A 193 -0.78 15.61 19.20
C LYS A 193 -1.87 16.51 19.79
N VAL A 194 -3.08 16.51 19.21
CA VAL A 194 -4.24 17.23 19.74
C VAL A 194 -5.22 16.22 20.33
N GLN A 195 -5.00 15.85 21.60
CA GLN A 195 -5.99 15.08 22.33
C GLN A 195 -7.31 15.87 22.39
N ASN A 196 -8.30 15.46 21.59
CA ASN A 196 -9.58 16.12 21.52
C ASN A 196 -10.24 16.05 22.90
N GLY A 197 -10.39 17.19 23.58
CA GLY A 197 -10.74 17.26 25.00
C GLY A 197 -10.34 18.55 25.72
N GLY A 198 -9.53 19.41 25.10
CA GLY A 198 -9.30 20.77 25.57
C GLY A 198 -10.30 21.74 24.94
N VAL A 199 -11.12 22.40 25.77
CA VAL A 199 -11.84 23.61 25.37
C VAL A 199 -10.80 24.71 25.19
N GLY A 200 -10.26 24.86 23.98
CA GLY A 200 -9.24 25.85 23.67
C GLY A 200 -9.23 26.10 22.17
N ASN A 201 -9.51 27.34 21.80
CA ASN A 201 -9.82 27.77 20.45
C ASN A 201 -8.77 27.37 19.40
N ARG A 202 -9.30 27.11 18.20
CA ARG A 202 -8.62 27.23 16.92
C ARG A 202 -7.81 28.52 16.83
#